data_AF-H1B7T5-F1
#
_entry.id   AF-H1B7T5-F1
#
_cell.length_a   1.000
_cell.length_b   1.000
_cell.length_c   1.000
_cell.angle_alpha   90.00
_cell.angle_beta   90.00
_cell.angle_gamma   90.00
#
_symmetry.space_group_name_H-M   'P 1'
#
loop_
_entity.id
_entity.type
_entity.pdbx_description
1 polymer ?
#
loop_
_entity_poly.entity_id
_entity_poly.type
_entity_poly.pdbx_seq_one_letter_code
_entity_poly.pdbx_strand_id
1 'polypeptide(L)'
;MTARQVVKKISDEERIRIDTILEKKHALENLEKISNQLSDNSLIKLDKEYKTTLEQYKQIWLELFETYALSADKDWKINLLTNEIYTDDN
;
A
#
# COMPACT_ATOMS: atom_id res chain seq x y z
N MET A 1 -18.63 -8.53 -17.47
CA MET A 1 -18.02 -7.23 -17.15
C MET A 1 -18.20 -7.05 -15.66
N THR A 2 -17.13 -7.07 -14.88
CA THR A 2 -17.17 -6.79 -13.44
C THR A 2 -17.50 -5.32 -13.25
N ALA A 3 -18.58 -5.00 -12.54
CA ALA A 3 -18.92 -3.61 -12.28
C ALA A 3 -17.94 -3.06 -11.22
N ARG A 4 -17.27 -1.95 -11.54
CA ARG A 4 -16.43 -1.25 -10.58
C ARG A 4 -17.29 -0.26 -9.81
N GLN A 5 -17.38 -0.43 -8.50
CA GLN A 5 -18.03 0.54 -7.62
C GLN A 5 -16.99 1.51 -7.06
N VAL A 6 -16.95 2.74 -7.59
CA VAL A 6 -16.15 3.83 -7.01
C VAL A 6 -16.92 4.40 -5.82
N VAL A 7 -16.32 4.34 -4.63
CA VAL A 7 -16.94 4.83 -3.38
C VAL A 7 -16.42 6.19 -2.98
N LYS A 8 -15.15 6.51 -3.29
CA LYS A 8 -14.55 7.77 -2.86
C LYS A 8 -13.36 8.18 -3.71
N LYS A 9 -13.00 9.46 -3.63
CA LYS A 9 -11.72 9.99 -4.09
C LYS A 9 -10.85 10.41 -2.91
N ILE A 10 -9.58 10.00 -2.92
CA ILE A 10 -8.56 10.47 -1.98
C ILE A 10 -8.01 11.82 -2.45
N SER A 11 -7.52 12.62 -1.51
CA SER A 11 -6.79 13.86 -1.78
C SER A 11 -5.44 13.59 -2.43
N ASP A 12 -4.86 14.63 -3.05
CA ASP A 12 -3.51 14.53 -3.62
C ASP A 12 -2.43 14.29 -2.55
N GLU A 13 -2.64 14.80 -1.33
CA GLU A 13 -1.73 14.56 -0.19
C GLU A 13 -1.77 13.09 0.23
N GLU A 14 -2.96 12.50 0.35
CA GLU A 14 -3.13 11.07 0.61
C GLU A 14 -2.52 10.23 -0.52
N ARG A 15 -2.72 10.62 -1.79
CA ARG A 15 -2.08 9.94 -2.93
C ARG A 15 -0.57 9.93 -2.76
N ILE A 16 0.05 11.10 -2.57
CA ILE A 16 1.52 11.20 -2.47
C ILE A 16 2.07 10.34 -1.33
N ARG A 17 1.39 10.34 -0.17
CA ARG A 17 1.76 9.50 0.97
C ARG A 17 1.67 8.01 0.65
N ILE A 18 0.58 7.57 0.01
CA ILE A 18 0.38 6.17 -0.40
C ILE A 18 1.42 5.75 -1.44
N ASP A 19 1.64 6.59 -2.45
CA ASP A 19 2.56 6.34 -3.57
C ASP A 19 3.99 6.17 -3.06
N THR A 20 4.45 7.08 -2.19
CA THR A 20 5.78 7.01 -1.55
C THR A 20 5.99 5.69 -0.78
N ILE A 21 4.97 5.22 -0.06
CA ILE A 21 5.06 3.99 0.72
C ILE A 21 5.03 2.75 -0.18
N LEU A 22 4.25 2.77 -1.26
CA LEU A 22 4.22 1.69 -2.24
C LEU A 22 5.54 1.59 -3.01
N GLU A 23 6.09 2.70 -3.47
CA GLU A 23 7.41 2.75 -4.11
C GLU A 23 8.48 2.17 -3.17
N LYS A 24 8.48 2.61 -1.90
CA LYS A 24 9.41 2.11 -0.90
C LYS A 24 9.23 0.61 -0.63
N LYS A 25 7.99 0.14 -0.54
CA LYS A 25 7.68 -1.29 -0.38
C LYS A 25 8.24 -2.09 -1.55
N HIS A 26 7.98 -1.68 -2.79
CA HIS A 26 8.47 -2.36 -3.98
C HIS A 26 9.99 -2.34 -4.11
N ALA A 27 10.63 -1.21 -3.79
CA ALA A 27 12.08 -1.11 -3.74
C ALA A 27 12.67 -2.11 -2.73
N LEU A 28 12.08 -2.21 -1.54
CA LEU A 28 12.52 -3.14 -0.50
C LEU A 28 12.25 -4.62 -0.87
N GLU A 29 11.12 -4.95 -1.48
CA GLU A 29 10.83 -6.30 -2.02
C GLU A 29 11.85 -6.71 -3.10
N ASN A 30 12.22 -5.76 -3.97
CA ASN A 30 13.21 -6.02 -5.01
C ASN A 30 14.62 -6.20 -4.42
N LEU A 31 14.96 -5.42 -3.39
CA LEU A 31 16.21 -5.58 -2.64
C LEU A 31 16.25 -6.93 -1.90
N GLU A 32 15.14 -7.38 -1.32
CA GLU A 32 15.01 -8.69 -0.66
C GLU A 32 15.22 -9.83 -1.66
N LYS A 33 14.73 -9.71 -2.90
CA LYS A 33 14.94 -10.72 -3.96
C LYS A 33 16.40 -10.86 -4.40
N ILE A 34 17.18 -9.79 -4.39
CA ILE A 34 18.61 -9.80 -4.76
C ILE A 34 19.55 -9.95 -3.54
N SER A 35 18.96 -10.17 -2.37
CA SER A 35 19.62 -10.15 -1.06
C SER A 35 20.68 -11.23 -0.85
N ASN A 36 20.69 -12.28 -1.69
CA ASN A 36 21.74 -13.30 -1.73
C ASN A 36 23.16 -12.73 -1.96
N GLN A 37 23.28 -11.46 -2.38
CA GLN A 37 24.54 -10.74 -2.59
C GLN A 37 24.88 -9.74 -1.47
N LEU A 38 24.04 -9.62 -0.43
CA LEU A 38 24.20 -8.65 0.65
C LEU A 38 24.83 -9.31 1.90
N SER A 39 25.53 -8.52 2.69
CA SER A 39 26.06 -8.94 4.00
C SER A 39 24.94 -9.09 5.04
N ASP A 40 25.12 -9.99 6.02
CA ASP A 40 24.13 -10.28 7.08
C ASP A 40 23.59 -9.03 7.79
N ASN A 41 24.44 -8.05 8.08
CA ASN A 41 24.02 -6.78 8.70
C ASN A 41 23.15 -5.91 7.79
N SER A 42 23.34 -5.98 6.48
CA SER A 42 22.53 -5.26 5.50
C SER A 42 21.16 -5.92 5.36
N LEU A 43 21.10 -7.26 5.44
CA LEU A 43 19.86 -8.03 5.46
C LEU A 43 18.99 -7.69 6.67
N ILE A 44 19.57 -7.61 7.87
CA ILE A 44 18.84 -7.26 9.10
C ILE A 44 18.25 -5.85 9.02
N LYS A 45 19.00 -4.88 8.50
CA LYS A 45 18.51 -3.51 8.30
C LYS A 45 17.38 -3.47 7.27
N LEU A 46 17.55 -4.20 6.16
CA LEU A 46 16.56 -4.28 5.09
C LEU A 46 15.25 -4.89 5.57
N ASP A 47 15.30 -6.00 6.29
CA ASP A 47 14.12 -6.66 6.88
C ASP A 47 13.39 -5.73 7.86
N LYS A 48 14.13 -4.98 8.68
CA LYS A 48 13.53 -4.00 9.61
C LYS A 48 12.85 -2.85 8.86
N GLU A 49 13.48 -2.31 7.82
CA GLU A 49 12.89 -1.24 7.00
C GLU A 49 11.67 -1.73 6.25
N TYR A 50 11.70 -2.96 5.75
CA TYR A 50 10.58 -3.59 5.06
C TYR A 50 9.39 -3.77 6.00
N LYS A 51 9.59 -4.37 7.18
CA LYS A 51 8.54 -4.52 8.20
C LYS A 51 7.93 -3.18 8.61
N THR A 52 8.75 -2.16 8.78
CA THR A 52 8.29 -0.81 9.11
C THR A 52 7.43 -0.21 7.99
N THR A 53 7.85 -0.38 6.74
CA THR A 53 7.13 0.12 5.57
C THR A 53 5.79 -0.62 5.38
N LEU A 54 5.77 -1.93 5.62
CA LEU A 54 4.54 -2.72 5.65
C LEU A 54 3.57 -2.25 6.73
N GLU A 55 4.07 -1.93 7.92
CA GLU A 55 3.23 -1.43 9.01
C GLU A 55 2.63 -0.05 8.69
N GLN A 56 3.44 0.86 8.13
CA GLN A 56 2.97 2.16 7.64
C GLN A 56 1.89 2.00 6.56
N TYR A 57 2.07 1.06 5.64
CA TYR A 57 1.07 0.75 4.61
C TYR A 57 -0.24 0.25 5.22
N LYS A 58 -0.19 -0.65 6.21
CA LYS A 58 -1.38 -1.12 6.93
C LYS A 58 -2.07 0.00 7.68
N GLN A 59 -1.31 0.88 8.36
CA GLN A 59 -1.87 2.01 9.08
C GLN A 59 -2.65 2.95 8.16
N ILE A 60 -2.14 3.22 6.94
CA ILE A 60 -2.88 4.02 5.98
C ILE A 60 -4.20 3.37 5.62
N TRP A 61 -4.22 2.06 5.37
CA TRP A 61 -5.47 1.37 5.11
C TRP A 61 -6.45 1.49 6.27
N LEU A 62 -5.99 1.34 7.52
CA LEU A 62 -6.83 1.55 8.71
C LEU A 62 -7.39 2.98 8.78
N GLU A 63 -6.55 3.99 8.54
CA GLU A 63 -6.98 5.39 8.48
C GLU A 63 -8.04 5.60 7.39
N LEU A 64 -7.88 5.00 6.20
CA LEU A 64 -8.85 5.06 5.11
C LEU A 64 -10.16 4.32 5.45
N PHE A 65 -10.07 3.17 6.11
CA PHE A 65 -11.24 2.40 6.58
C PHE A 65 -12.08 3.23 7.55
N GLU A 66 -11.43 3.88 8.51
CA GLU A 66 -12.10 4.74 9.49
C GLU A 66 -12.64 6.03 8.85
N THR A 67 -11.83 6.72 8.06
CA THR A 67 -12.17 8.02 7.44
C THR A 67 -13.32 7.89 6.45
N TYR A 68 -13.34 6.81 5.66
CA TYR A 68 -14.30 6.60 4.59
C TYR A 68 -15.37 5.55 4.91
N ALA A 69 -15.43 5.07 6.16
CA ALA A 69 -16.35 4.03 6.62
C ALA A 69 -16.38 2.81 5.68
N LEU A 70 -15.21 2.42 5.17
CA LEU A 70 -15.08 1.28 4.26
C LEU A 70 -15.28 0.00 5.06
N SER A 71 -15.89 -1.01 4.44
CA SER A 71 -16.23 -2.25 5.11
C SER A 71 -15.08 -3.27 5.00
N ALA A 72 -14.67 -3.90 6.10
CA ALA A 72 -13.50 -4.79 6.08
C ALA A 72 -13.69 -6.09 5.30
N ASP A 73 -14.94 -6.41 4.92
CA ASP A 73 -15.35 -7.59 4.15
C ASP A 73 -15.16 -7.42 2.63
N LYS A 74 -14.85 -6.22 2.16
CA LYS A 74 -14.64 -5.92 0.74
C LYS A 74 -13.16 -5.79 0.39
N ASP A 75 -12.79 -6.31 -0.78
CA ASP A 75 -11.47 -6.11 -1.37
C ASP A 75 -11.39 -4.71 -2.00
N TRP A 76 -11.02 -3.72 -1.17
CA TRP A 76 -10.86 -2.34 -1.63
C TRP A 76 -9.53 -2.14 -2.34
N LYS A 77 -9.58 -1.36 -3.41
CA LYS A 77 -8.46 -1.02 -4.27
C LYS A 77 -8.40 0.49 -4.43
N ILE A 78 -7.18 1.00 -4.61
CA ILE A 78 -6.95 2.42 -4.88
C ILE A 78 -6.37 2.54 -6.28
N ASN A 79 -7.02 3.35 -7.11
CA ASN A 79 -6.47 3.79 -8.38
C ASN A 79 -5.74 5.11 -8.16
N LEU A 80 -4.41 5.06 -8.07
CA LEU A 80 -3.58 6.25 -7.84
C LEU A 80 -3.53 7.20 -9.05
N LEU A 81 -3.93 6.75 -10.25
CA LEU A 81 -4.03 7.61 -11.43
C LEU A 81 -5.28 8.50 -11.39
N THR A 82 -6.38 7.99 -10.84
CA THR A 82 -7.66 8.71 -10.76
C THR A 82 -8.03 9.16 -9.35
N ASN A 83 -7.15 8.86 -8.38
CA ASN A 83 -7.34 9.00 -6.93
C ASN A 83 -8.59 8.28 -6.41
N GLU A 84 -9.05 7.20 -7.02
CA GLU A 84 -10.33 6.56 -6.69
C GLU A 84 -10.14 5.33 -5.82
N ILE A 85 -10.88 5.25 -4.72
CA ILE A 85 -11.10 4.01 -3.97
C ILE A 85 -12.28 3.29 -4.61
N TYR A 86 -12.07 2.03 -4.99
CA TYR A 86 -13.07 1.20 -5.63
C TYR A 86 -13.02 -0.23 -5.11
N THR A 87 -14.08 -0.98 -5.34
CA THR A 87 -14.10 -2.43 -5.19
C THR A 87 -14.62 -3.03 -6.50
N ASP A 88 -14.16 -4.24 -6.83
CA ASP A 88 -14.72 -4.99 -7.93
C ASP A 88 -15.88 -5.82 -7.35
N ASP A 89 -17.12 -5.57 -7.79
CA ASP A 89 -18.25 -6.40 -7.38
C ASP A 89 -18.08 -7.80 -8.00
N ASN A 90 -17.81 -8.80 -7.16
CA ASN A 90 -17.83 -10.22 -7.53
C ASN A 90 -19.26 -10.75 -7.55
#